data_AF-A0A7W1SQX4-F1
#
_entry.id   AF-A0A7W1SQX4-F1
#
_cell.length_a   1.000
_cell.length_b   1.000
_cell.length_c   1.000
_cell.angle_alpha   90.00
_cell.angle_beta   90.00
_cell.angle_gamma   90.00
#
_symmetry.space_group_name_H-M   'P 1'
#
loop_
_entity.id
_entity.type
_entity.pdbx_description
1 polymer ?
#
loop_
_entity_poly.entity_id
_entity_poly.type
_entity_poly.pdbx_seq_one_letter_code
_entity_poly.pdbx_strand_id
1 'polypeptide(L)'
;ETDTQQFMLPVTLPLIFAFIVAQLTIQNPEGPAATWFSIIPFTSPVVMMVRVASVPFDTLKWELFASMLLLIIGFLGTTWLAGKIYRTGILMYGKKITYKELGKWIFYKG
;
A
#
# COMPACT_ATOMS: atom_id res chain seq x y z
N GLU A 1 -20.90 -13.12 -10.05
CA GLU A 1 -20.29 -13.02 -8.70
C GLU A 1 -18.82 -13.49 -8.64
N THR A 2 -18.27 -14.09 -9.70
CA THR A 2 -16.88 -14.57 -9.72
C THR A 2 -15.83 -13.49 -10.07
N ASP A 3 -16.22 -12.38 -10.71
CA ASP A 3 -15.29 -11.30 -11.08
C ASP A 3 -14.66 -10.59 -9.87
N THR A 4 -15.40 -10.42 -8.75
CA THR A 4 -14.89 -9.79 -7.53
C THR A 4 -13.82 -10.62 -6.85
N GLN A 5 -13.89 -11.95 -6.97
CA GLN A 5 -12.98 -12.88 -6.30
C GLN A 5 -11.56 -12.81 -6.89
N GLN A 6 -11.43 -12.52 -8.20
CA GLN A 6 -10.13 -12.29 -8.83
C GLN A 6 -9.46 -11.00 -8.33
N PHE A 7 -10.24 -9.99 -7.93
CA PHE A 7 -9.70 -8.77 -7.32
C PHE A 7 -9.39 -8.91 -5.83
N MET A 8 -9.83 -9.98 -5.16
CA MET A 8 -9.50 -10.21 -3.75
C MET A 8 -8.07 -10.71 -3.55
N LEU A 9 -7.58 -11.61 -4.41
CA LEU A 9 -6.23 -12.16 -4.32
C LEU A 9 -5.10 -11.10 -4.26
N PRO A 10 -5.06 -10.08 -5.14
CA PRO A 10 -4.03 -9.05 -5.08
C PRO A 10 -4.13 -8.15 -3.83
N VAL A 11 -5.27 -8.11 -3.15
CA VAL A 11 -5.46 -7.36 -1.90
C VAL A 11 -5.05 -8.20 -0.69
N THR A 12 -5.32 -9.50 -0.71
CA THR A 12 -4.99 -10.40 0.41
C THR A 12 -3.51 -10.81 0.43
N LEU A 13 -2.84 -10.88 -0.72
CA LEU A 13 -1.41 -11.21 -0.82
C LEU A 13 -0.51 -10.28 0.02
N PRO A 14 -0.62 -8.94 -0.09
CA PRO A 14 0.14 -8.01 0.76
C PRO A 14 -0.14 -8.20 2.25
N LEU A 15 -1.40 -8.52 2.61
CA LEU A 15 -1.81 -8.78 3.99
C LEU A 15 -1.14 -10.02 4.57
N ILE A 16 -1.15 -11.14 3.83
CA ILE A 16 -0.46 -12.37 4.24
C ILE A 16 1.04 -12.10 4.40
N PHE A 17 1.63 -11.37 3.46
CA PHE A 17 3.04 -11.00 3.51
C PHE A 17 3.36 -10.12 4.73
N ALA A 18 2.50 -9.16 5.06
CA ALA A 18 2.66 -8.31 6.24
C ALA A 18 2.67 -9.12 7.55
N PHE A 19 1.84 -10.16 7.65
CA PHE A 19 1.82 -11.07 8.80
C PHE A 19 3.13 -11.87 8.95
N ILE A 20 3.72 -12.33 7.85
CA ILE A 20 5.01 -13.04 7.90
C ILE A 20 6.11 -12.10 8.41
N VAL A 21 6.14 -10.87 7.90
CA VAL A 21 7.12 -9.85 8.32
C VAL A 21 6.92 -9.41 9.76
N ALA A 22 5.68 -9.34 10.23
CA ALA A 22 5.37 -9.05 11.63
C ALA A 22 6.05 -10.05 12.56
N GLN A 23 6.04 -11.35 12.21
CA GLN A 23 6.69 -12.39 13.00
C GLN A 23 8.21 -12.28 13.02
N LEU A 24 8.82 -11.89 11.89
CA LEU A 24 10.26 -11.58 11.84
C LEU A 24 10.60 -10.35 12.70
N THR A 25 9.68 -9.39 12.76
CA THR A 25 9.84 -8.16 13.54
C THR A 25 9.73 -8.41 15.04
N ILE A 26 8.89 -9.35 15.49
CA ILE A 26 8.84 -9.77 16.90
C ILE A 26 10.20 -10.34 17.33
N GLN A 27 10.85 -11.12 16.47
CA GLN A 27 12.15 -11.73 16.77
C GLN A 27 13.30 -10.71 16.72
N ASN A 28 13.26 -9.74 15.79
CA ASN A 28 14.28 -8.71 15.64
C ASN A 28 13.65 -7.32 15.38
N PRO A 29 13.18 -6.62 16.44
CA PRO A 29 12.40 -5.38 16.31
C PRO A 29 13.19 -4.18 15.75
N GLU A 30 14.50 -4.20 15.92
CA GLU A 30 15.43 -3.16 15.42
C GLU A 30 16.15 -3.58 14.13
N GLY A 31 15.83 -4.75 13.59
CA GLY A 31 16.44 -5.23 12.35
C GLY A 31 16.06 -4.34 11.15
N PRO A 32 16.92 -4.27 10.11
CA PRO A 32 16.64 -3.48 8.92
C PRO A 32 15.34 -3.90 8.22
N ALA A 33 14.98 -5.18 8.26
CA ALA A 33 13.69 -5.65 7.74
C ALA A 33 12.51 -4.97 8.46
N ALA A 34 12.55 -4.88 9.80
CA ALA A 34 11.51 -4.25 10.60
C ALA A 34 11.36 -2.75 10.24
N THR A 35 12.48 -2.04 10.05
CA THR A 35 12.48 -0.64 9.60
C THR A 35 11.89 -0.48 8.21
N TRP A 36 12.39 -1.20 7.20
CA TRP A 36 11.92 -1.05 5.83
C TRP A 36 10.43 -1.40 5.65
N PHE A 37 9.96 -2.49 6.27
CA PHE A 37 8.56 -2.91 6.13
C PHE A 37 7.58 -2.09 6.98
N SER A 38 8.05 -1.35 7.98
CA SER A 38 7.25 -0.36 8.71
C SER A 38 7.02 0.94 7.92
N ILE A 39 7.83 1.21 6.91
CA ILE A 39 7.75 2.40 6.04
C ILE A 39 6.84 2.16 4.84
N ILE A 40 6.80 0.92 4.32
CA ILE A 40 5.99 0.58 3.14
C ILE A 40 4.49 0.64 3.49
N PRO A 41 3.66 1.44 2.80
CA PRO A 41 2.26 1.72 3.17
C PRO A 41 1.35 0.50 3.36
N PHE A 42 1.56 -0.57 2.58
CA PHE A 42 0.70 -1.76 2.64
C PHE A 42 1.02 -2.70 3.79
N THR A 43 2.27 -2.71 4.26
CA THR A 43 2.74 -3.57 5.36
C THR A 43 2.88 -2.80 6.67
N SER A 44 3.04 -1.48 6.58
CA SER A 44 3.19 -0.51 7.66
C SER A 44 2.19 -0.70 8.80
N PRO A 45 0.86 -0.77 8.57
CA PRO A 45 -0.11 -0.78 9.67
C PRO A 45 0.04 -2.01 10.58
N VAL A 46 0.44 -3.15 10.02
CA VAL A 46 0.61 -4.39 10.79
C VAL A 46 1.97 -4.40 11.49
N VAL A 47 3.04 -4.11 10.77
CA VAL A 47 4.41 -4.17 11.29
C VAL A 47 4.66 -3.06 12.33
N MET A 48 4.12 -1.87 12.11
CA MET A 48 4.28 -0.74 13.03
C MET A 48 3.55 -0.95 14.35
N MET A 49 2.36 -1.58 14.32
CA MET A 49 1.64 -1.97 15.54
C MET A 49 2.49 -2.90 16.43
N VAL A 50 3.20 -3.85 15.80
CA VAL A 50 4.11 -4.77 16.51
C VAL A 50 5.33 -4.03 17.08
N ARG A 51 5.89 -3.07 16.34
CA ARG A 51 7.08 -2.31 16.79
C ARG A 51 6.76 -1.32 17.90
N VAL A 52 5.62 -0.63 17.83
CA VAL A 52 5.16 0.26 18.92
C VAL A 52 4.92 -0.53 20.22
N ALA A 53 4.52 -1.81 20.12
CA ALA A 53 4.34 -2.67 21.29
C ALA A 53 5.65 -3.24 21.87
N SER A 54 6.73 -3.29 21.10
CA SER A 54 8.00 -3.93 21.49
C SER A 54 9.16 -2.96 21.71
N VAL A 55 9.11 -1.77 21.14
CA VAL A 55 10.19 -0.77 21.15
C VAL A 55 9.70 0.52 21.81
N PRO A 56 10.51 1.18 22.68
CA PRO A 56 10.15 2.44 23.30
C PRO A 56 9.81 3.53 22.27
N PHE A 57 8.76 4.31 22.55
CA PHE A 57 8.28 5.34 21.63
C PHE A 57 9.36 6.35 21.22
N ASP A 58 10.34 6.64 22.10
CA ASP A 58 11.39 7.64 21.87
C ASP A 58 12.30 7.32 20.67
N THR A 59 12.60 6.03 20.45
CA THR A 59 13.46 5.62 19.31
C THR A 59 12.67 5.57 18.00
N LEU A 60 11.35 5.41 18.09
CA LEU A 60 10.48 5.13 16.95
C LEU A 60 9.75 6.37 16.41
N LYS A 61 9.88 7.53 17.05
CA LYS A 61 9.17 8.78 16.68
C LYS A 61 9.33 9.15 15.21
N TRP A 62 10.55 9.06 14.68
CA TRP A 62 10.84 9.44 13.29
C TRP A 62 10.26 8.45 12.29
N GLU A 63 10.42 7.15 12.56
CA GLU A 63 9.87 6.08 11.70
C GLU A 63 8.35 6.09 11.70
N LEU A 64 7.72 6.38 12.84
CA LEU A 64 6.27 6.54 12.94
C LEU A 64 5.77 7.71 12.11
N PHE A 65 6.41 8.88 12.24
CA PHE A 65 6.00 10.05 11.48
C PHE A 65 6.20 9.85 9.96
N ALA A 66 7.33 9.23 9.56
CA ALA A 66 7.58 8.88 8.17
C ALA A 66 6.55 7.90 7.61
N SER A 67 6.19 6.87 8.39
CA SER A 67 5.16 5.88 8.03
C SER A 67 3.79 6.54 7.85
N MET A 68 3.37 7.37 8.81
CA MET A 68 2.10 8.11 8.72
C MET A 68 2.05 9.05 7.52
N LEU A 69 3.15 9.78 7.26
CA LEU A 69 3.24 10.69 6.13
C LEU A 69 3.17 9.93 4.80
N LEU A 70 3.82 8.77 4.68
CA LEU A 70 3.72 7.91 3.51
C LEU A 70 2.33 7.31 3.32
N LEU A 71 1.62 6.96 4.39
CA LEU A 71 0.22 6.52 4.32
C LEU A 71 -0.67 7.63 3.75
N ILE A 72 -0.50 8.87 4.22
CA ILE A 72 -1.27 10.04 3.73
C ILE A 72 -0.94 10.30 2.25
N ILE A 73 0.34 10.33 1.89
CA ILE A 73 0.75 10.52 0.49
C ILE A 73 0.25 9.37 -0.40
N GLY A 74 0.33 8.13 0.07
CA GLY A 74 -0.18 6.96 -0.64
C GLY A 74 -1.69 7.05 -0.87
N PHE A 75 -2.44 7.47 0.15
CA PHE A 75 -3.88 7.68 0.04
C PHE A 75 -4.24 8.80 -0.96
N LEU A 76 -3.58 9.95 -0.86
CA LEU A 76 -3.80 11.06 -1.79
C LEU A 76 -3.40 10.68 -3.22
N GLY A 77 -2.27 9.99 -3.38
CA GLY A 77 -1.77 9.53 -4.68
C GLY A 77 -2.70 8.51 -5.34
N THR A 78 -3.18 7.51 -4.58
CA THR A 78 -4.12 6.50 -5.09
C THR A 78 -5.49 7.11 -5.40
N THR A 79 -5.98 8.04 -4.58
CA THR A 79 -7.25 8.76 -4.81
C THR A 79 -7.16 9.65 -6.04
N TRP A 80 -6.06 10.40 -6.21
CA TRP A 80 -5.79 11.19 -7.41
C TRP A 80 -5.72 10.31 -8.66
N LEU A 81 -5.03 9.16 -8.58
CA LEU A 81 -4.92 8.21 -9.67
C LEU A 81 -6.29 7.62 -10.05
N ALA A 82 -7.07 7.20 -9.04
CA ALA A 82 -8.42 6.68 -9.23
C ALA A 82 -9.34 7.72 -9.87
N GLY A 83 -9.28 8.98 -9.43
CA GLY A 83 -10.03 10.08 -10.02
C GLY A 83 -9.61 10.38 -11.46
N LYS A 84 -8.31 10.34 -11.78
CA LYS A 84 -7.79 10.50 -13.14
C LYS A 84 -8.28 9.38 -14.07
N ILE A 85 -8.24 8.13 -13.60
CA ILE A 85 -8.74 6.98 -14.36
C ILE A 85 -10.24 7.09 -14.58
N TYR A 86 -11.02 7.46 -13.55
CA TYR A 86 -12.47 7.63 -13.65
C TYR A 86 -12.85 8.69 -14.69
N ARG A 87 -12.17 9.85 -14.66
CA ARG A 87 -12.43 10.95 -15.59
C ARG A 87 -12.13 10.58 -17.06
N THR A 88 -11.11 9.77 -17.32
CA THR A 88 -10.78 9.29 -18.67
C THR A 88 -11.65 8.10 -19.09
N GLY A 89 -11.98 7.22 -18.14
CA GLY A 89 -12.73 6.00 -18.37
C GLY A 89 -14.22 6.22 -18.62
N ILE A 90 -14.83 7.28 -18.09
CA ILE A 90 -16.27 7.56 -18.27
C ILE A 90 -16.69 7.78 -19.73
N LEU A 91 -15.75 8.16 -20.61
CA LEU A 91 -15.99 8.36 -22.03
C LEU A 91 -15.85 7.07 -22.86
N MET A 92 -15.42 5.96 -22.25
CA MET A 92 -15.18 4.68 -22.93
C MET A 92 -16.38 3.74 -22.74
N TYR A 93 -17.39 3.87 -23.61
CA TYR A 93 -18.48 2.88 -23.69
C TYR A 93 -18.10 1.73 -24.63
N GLY A 94 -18.28 0.49 -24.17
CA GLY A 94 -18.23 -0.73 -25.01
C GLY A 94 -16.87 -1.41 -25.20
N LYS A 95 -15.78 -0.92 -24.61
CA LYS A 95 -14.44 -1.56 -24.71
C LYS A 95 -13.97 -2.09 -23.34
N LYS A 96 -13.48 -3.34 -23.30
CA LYS A 96 -12.89 -3.93 -22.09
C LYS A 96 -11.57 -3.23 -21.76
N ILE A 97 -11.54 -2.52 -20.64
CA ILE A 97 -10.36 -1.78 -20.15
C ILE A 97 -9.23 -2.77 -19.88
N THR A 98 -8.12 -2.63 -20.59
CA THR A 98 -6.92 -3.48 -20.40
C THR A 98 -5.84 -2.71 -19.62
N TYR A 99 -5.01 -3.39 -18.83
CA TYR A 99 -3.90 -2.77 -18.08
C TYR A 99 -2.98 -1.86 -18.93
N LYS A 100 -2.79 -2.17 -20.21
CA LYS A 100 -2.05 -1.33 -21.17
C LYS A 100 -2.73 0.02 -21.44
N GLU A 101 -4.05 0.07 -21.47
CA GLU A 101 -4.82 1.31 -21.69
C GLU A 101 -4.82 2.19 -20.45
N LEU A 102 -4.94 1.57 -19.27
CA LEU A 102 -4.77 2.26 -17.99
C LEU A 102 -3.39 2.93 -17.90
N GLY A 103 -2.33 2.21 -18.26
CA GLY A 103 -0.97 2.78 -18.33
C GLY A 103 -0.89 3.96 -19.28
N LYS A 104 -1.48 3.86 -20.48
CA LYS A 104 -1.57 5.00 -21.40
C LYS A 104 -2.25 6.19 -20.76
N TRP A 105 -3.39 6.06 -20.10
CA TRP A 105 -4.09 7.21 -19.50
C TRP A 105 -3.34 7.87 -18.33
N ILE A 106 -2.56 7.08 -17.59
CA ILE A 106 -1.74 7.60 -16.50
C ILE A 106 -0.60 8.45 -17.05
N PHE A 107 0.05 8.03 -18.13
CA PHE A 107 1.25 8.67 -18.71
C PHE A 107 1.00 9.58 -19.91
N TYR A 108 -0.16 9.51 -20.57
CA TYR A 108 -0.53 10.40 -21.67
C TYR A 108 -0.96 11.76 -21.09
N LYS A 109 0.02 12.65 -20.91
CA LYS A 109 -0.23 14.08 -21.01
C LYS A 109 -0.50 14.35 -22.49
N GLY A 110 -1.65 14.98 -22.77
CA GLY A 110 -1.95 15.49 -24.11
C GLY A 110 -0.83 16.38 -24.64
#